data_AF-A0A7W5C1J0-F1
#
_entry.id   AF-A0A7W5C1J0-F1
#
_cell.length_a   1.000
_cell.length_b   1.000
_cell.length_c   1.000
_cell.angle_alpha   90.00
_cell.angle_beta   90.00
_cell.angle_gamma   90.00
#
_symmetry.space_group_name_H-M   'P 1'
#
loop_
_entity.id
_entity.type
_entity.pdbx_description
1 polymer ?
#
loop_
_entity_poly.entity_id
_entity_poly.type
_entity_poly.pdbx_seq_one_letter_code
_entity_poly.pdbx_strand_id
1 'polypeptide(L)'
;MTAARFSTFELLLLQSRDQADSAALLLLAWVLTQQGPVGESERAHLVALTGAFRHGHELTPLLEIAASQDLGAIQLAAEVLQKELHGETSRAFLRLAVTLATEDAEPTLANHHILRFLADLLGVSPPEFAALYASQAGRPLSEPADPSRSDYWQRRERGSRERRRERQPDAEDPTEHAAEQESRASRREQRAEARRQAREAKAEAKRQRQAEKEEEKARQYAEREAERRRKQARREAERERQRAERETQRERRRDDRERKQEHRDDRSQRSRAGNEGASHVHQRANAPDPRIRSALVVLGLEPGASRGEIRKAYRRLAQAHHPDRFHREGEAIVASASRRFQRIRRAYDFLMKVS
;
A
#
# COMPACT_ATOMS: atom_id res chain seq x y z
N MET A 1 6.94 -6.73 -6.07
CA MET A 1 7.63 -6.18 -4.90
C MET A 1 7.28 -4.70 -4.84
N THR A 2 6.29 -4.34 -4.02
CA THR A 2 5.94 -2.94 -3.74
C THR A 2 6.95 -2.42 -2.74
N ALA A 3 7.90 -1.60 -3.20
CA ALA A 3 8.76 -0.86 -2.29
C ALA A 3 7.86 -0.01 -1.40
N ALA A 4 7.88 -0.26 -0.08
CA ALA A 4 7.21 0.59 0.89
C ALA A 4 7.82 1.99 0.72
N ARG A 5 7.03 2.94 0.21
CA ARG A 5 7.45 4.34 0.13
C ARG A 5 7.28 4.89 1.53
N PHE A 6 8.40 5.04 2.25
CA PHE A 6 8.43 5.74 3.53
C PHE A 6 7.83 7.15 3.36
N SER A 7 7.10 7.61 4.36
CA SER A 7 6.60 8.99 4.42
C SER A 7 7.76 9.98 4.56
N THR A 8 7.54 11.25 4.23
CA THR A 8 8.56 12.30 4.37
C THR A 8 9.06 12.38 5.82
N PHE A 9 8.16 12.28 6.80
CA PHE A 9 8.53 12.32 8.20
C PHE A 9 9.27 11.05 8.67
N GLU A 10 8.89 9.87 8.19
CA GLU A 10 9.63 8.63 8.47
C GLU A 10 11.08 8.71 8.00
N LEU A 11 11.32 9.28 6.82
CA LEU A 11 12.67 9.50 6.31
C LEU A 11 13.46 10.49 7.19
N LEU A 12 12.82 11.55 7.67
CA LEU A 12 13.44 12.51 8.59
C LEU A 12 13.80 11.86 9.93
N LEU A 13 12.92 11.04 10.49
CA LEU A 13 13.19 10.29 11.72
C LEU A 13 14.36 9.31 11.54
N LEU A 14 14.45 8.62 10.40
CA LEU A 14 15.57 7.71 10.11
C LEU A 14 16.91 8.43 9.92
N GLN A 15 16.89 9.69 9.46
CA GLN A 15 18.09 10.51 9.29
C GLN A 15 18.44 11.35 10.53
N SER A 16 17.53 11.42 11.50
CA SER A 16 17.71 12.22 12.70
C SER A 16 18.79 11.65 13.63
N ARG A 17 19.49 12.54 14.35
CA ARG A 17 20.45 12.12 15.39
C ARG A 17 19.74 11.68 16.68
N ASP A 18 18.57 12.23 16.94
CA ASP A 18 17.70 11.90 18.06
C ASP A 18 16.23 11.95 17.58
N GLN A 19 15.57 10.79 17.65
CA GLN A 19 14.19 10.63 17.17
C GLN A 19 13.19 11.33 18.09
N ALA A 20 13.45 11.36 19.40
CA ALA A 20 12.57 12.00 20.37
C ALA A 20 12.57 13.52 20.17
N ASP A 21 13.76 14.11 19.99
CA ASP A 21 13.89 15.55 19.73
C ASP A 21 13.23 15.95 18.40
N SER A 22 13.35 15.10 17.38
CA SER A 22 12.73 15.32 16.06
C SER A 22 11.20 15.23 16.10
N ALA A 23 10.67 14.26 16.86
CA ALA A 23 9.24 14.12 17.10
C ALA A 23 8.69 15.28 17.95
N ALA A 24 9.41 15.67 18.99
CA ALA A 24 9.10 16.82 19.82
C ALA A 24 9.01 18.09 18.97
N LEU A 25 9.99 18.30 18.09
CA LEU A 25 10.07 19.45 17.21
C LEU A 25 8.90 19.52 16.21
N LEU A 26 8.47 18.38 15.65
CA LEU A 26 7.27 18.34 14.80
C LEU A 26 6.02 18.76 15.57
N LEU A 27 5.84 18.26 16.80
CA LEU A 27 4.67 18.56 17.62
C LEU A 27 4.67 20.02 18.11
N LEU A 28 5.84 20.59 18.43
CA LEU A 28 5.99 22.02 18.74
C LEU A 28 5.73 22.90 17.51
N ALA A 29 6.23 22.49 16.33
CA ALA A 29 5.89 23.13 15.06
C ALA A 29 4.38 23.10 14.78
N TRP A 30 3.70 22.00 15.13
CA TRP A 30 2.25 21.90 14.99
C TRP A 30 1.49 22.86 15.90
N VAL A 31 1.95 23.07 17.14
CA VAL A 31 1.41 24.11 18.04
C VAL A 31 1.58 25.51 17.42
N LEU A 32 2.78 25.80 16.89
CA LEU A 32 3.10 27.10 16.30
C LEU A 32 2.23 27.42 15.07
N THR A 33 1.99 26.45 14.19
CA THR A 33 1.20 26.66 12.96
C THR A 33 -0.28 26.96 13.22
N GLN A 34 -0.79 26.71 14.44
CA GLN A 34 -2.18 27.03 14.79
C GLN A 34 -2.41 28.49 15.20
N GLN A 35 -1.37 29.29 15.38
CA GLN A 35 -1.49 30.72 15.67
C GLN A 35 -1.59 31.59 14.42
N GLY A 36 -1.03 31.14 13.29
CA GLY A 36 -0.99 31.91 12.05
C GLY A 36 0.06 31.41 11.06
N PRO A 37 0.31 32.17 9.99
CA PRO A 37 1.39 31.87 9.05
C PRO A 37 2.74 31.94 9.78
N VAL A 38 3.55 30.89 9.67
CA VAL A 38 4.87 30.82 10.30
C VAL A 38 5.89 31.55 9.42
N GLY A 39 6.24 32.77 9.80
CA GLY A 39 7.27 33.60 9.17
C GLY A 39 8.67 33.33 9.72
N GLU A 40 9.58 34.29 9.53
CA GLU A 40 10.97 34.17 9.97
C GLU A 40 11.12 34.36 11.49
N SER A 41 10.32 35.24 12.09
CA SER A 41 10.31 35.49 13.53
C SER A 41 9.86 34.26 14.33
N GLU A 42 8.77 33.61 13.90
CA GLU A 42 8.24 32.43 14.55
C GLU A 42 9.19 31.23 14.41
N ARG A 43 9.89 31.13 13.26
CA ARG A 43 10.96 30.14 13.06
C ARG A 43 12.15 30.39 13.98
N ALA A 44 12.60 31.64 14.09
CA ALA A 44 13.70 32.01 14.97
C ALA A 44 13.37 31.74 16.44
N HIS A 45 12.13 32.00 16.84
CA HIS A 45 11.65 31.70 18.18
C HIS A 45 11.63 30.18 18.47
N LEU A 46 11.10 29.36 17.54
CA LEU A 46 11.13 27.91 17.67
C LEU A 46 12.57 27.41 17.84
N VAL A 47 13.50 27.88 17.01
CA VAL A 47 14.94 27.55 17.11
C VAL A 47 15.53 27.96 18.45
N ALA A 48 15.19 29.16 18.95
CA ALA A 48 15.69 29.66 20.22
C ALA A 48 15.24 28.78 21.40
N LEU A 49 13.98 28.33 21.39
CA LEU A 49 13.44 27.44 22.42
C LEU A 49 13.97 26.00 22.32
N THR A 50 14.21 25.51 21.10
CA THR A 50 14.64 24.12 20.87
C THR A 50 16.14 24.00 20.59
N GLY A 51 16.97 24.99 20.95
CA GLY A 51 18.40 24.99 20.67
C GLY A 51 19.18 23.82 21.31
N ALA A 52 18.62 23.18 22.33
CA ALA A 52 19.18 21.98 22.96
C ALA A 52 18.87 20.67 22.21
N PHE A 53 17.95 20.69 21.24
CA PHE A 53 17.47 19.49 20.56
C PHE A 53 18.49 18.98 19.53
N ARG A 54 18.72 17.67 19.50
CA ARG A 54 19.69 16.99 18.64
C ARG A 54 19.00 16.34 17.44
N HIS A 55 18.25 17.11 16.66
CA HIS A 55 17.49 16.58 15.52
C HIS A 55 18.35 16.40 14.25
N GLY A 56 19.30 17.31 13.97
CA GLY A 56 20.32 17.15 12.92
C GLY A 56 19.84 17.32 11.47
N HIS A 57 18.65 17.87 11.25
CA HIS A 57 18.06 18.16 9.94
C HIS A 57 17.44 19.56 9.89
N GLU A 58 17.11 20.04 8.68
CA GLU A 58 16.46 21.33 8.47
C GLU A 58 15.03 21.37 9.01
N LEU A 59 14.59 22.53 9.51
CA LEU A 59 13.25 22.71 10.09
C LEU A 59 12.14 22.88 9.04
N THR A 60 12.49 23.32 7.83
CA THR A 60 11.52 23.63 6.77
C THR A 60 10.58 22.45 6.47
N PRO A 61 11.07 21.21 6.27
CA PRO A 61 10.21 20.06 6.06
C PRO A 61 9.24 19.80 7.22
N LEU A 62 9.67 19.96 8.48
CA LEU A 62 8.80 19.77 9.64
C LEU A 62 7.71 20.82 9.72
N LEU A 63 8.04 22.07 9.43
CA LEU A 63 7.08 23.17 9.38
C LEU A 63 6.05 22.97 8.25
N GLU A 64 6.46 22.45 7.10
CA GLU A 64 5.56 22.10 6.01
C GLU A 64 4.61 20.95 6.39
N ILE A 65 5.14 19.90 7.01
CA ILE A 65 4.34 18.77 7.52
C ILE A 65 3.33 19.28 8.56
N ALA A 66 3.78 20.09 9.53
CA ALA A 66 2.93 20.69 10.55
C ALA A 66 1.86 21.63 9.97
N ALA A 67 2.20 22.44 8.97
CA ALA A 67 1.26 23.35 8.30
C ALA A 67 0.23 22.60 7.45
N SER A 68 0.62 21.48 6.85
CA SER A 68 -0.28 20.60 6.10
C SER A 68 -1.21 19.75 7.00
N GLN A 69 -0.96 19.74 8.31
CA GLN A 69 -1.66 18.91 9.29
C GLN A 69 -1.69 17.42 8.90
N ASP A 70 -0.54 16.89 8.47
CA ASP A 70 -0.41 15.46 8.18
C ASP A 70 -0.57 14.63 9.47
N LEU A 71 -1.78 14.08 9.63
CA LEU A 71 -2.15 13.27 10.79
C LEU A 71 -1.28 12.03 10.96
N GLY A 72 -0.77 11.44 9.86
CA GLY A 72 0.10 10.27 9.92
C GLY A 72 1.45 10.61 10.55
N ALA A 73 2.03 11.74 10.15
CA ALA A 73 3.28 12.23 10.73
C ALA A 73 3.11 12.67 12.19
N ILE A 74 2.00 13.38 12.50
CA ILE A 74 1.68 13.80 13.88
C ILE A 74 1.48 12.60 14.79
N GLN A 75 0.75 11.57 14.33
CA GLN A 75 0.55 10.34 15.09
C GLN A 75 1.89 9.63 15.35
N LEU A 76 2.73 9.46 14.32
CA LEU A 76 4.04 8.83 14.49
C LEU A 76 4.92 9.60 15.47
N ALA A 77 4.93 10.93 15.39
CA ALA A 77 5.64 11.76 16.35
C ALA A 77 5.10 11.58 17.77
N ALA A 78 3.78 11.53 17.95
CA ALA A 78 3.16 11.30 19.25
C ALA A 78 3.54 9.94 19.84
N GLU A 79 3.58 8.87 19.03
CA GLU A 79 3.99 7.53 19.46
C GLU A 79 5.47 7.50 19.89
N VAL A 80 6.36 8.14 19.13
CA VAL A 80 7.77 8.27 19.49
C VAL A 80 7.92 9.06 20.79
N LEU A 81 7.21 10.19 20.91
CA LEU A 81 7.29 11.07 22.07
C LEU A 81 6.80 10.37 23.36
N GLN A 82 5.67 9.66 23.28
CA GLN A 82 5.10 8.92 24.40
C GLN A 82 6.03 7.79 24.91
N LYS A 83 6.83 7.20 24.01
CA LYS A 83 7.77 6.13 24.38
C LYS A 83 9.02 6.67 25.07
N GLU A 84 9.49 7.84 24.67
CA GLU A 84 10.81 8.36 25.09
C GLU A 84 10.72 9.39 26.24
N LEU A 85 9.63 10.16 26.37
CA LEU A 85 9.48 11.15 27.44
C LEU A 85 8.64 10.64 28.60
N HIS A 86 9.16 10.87 29.82
CA HIS A 86 8.55 10.44 31.08
C HIS A 86 8.82 11.46 32.19
N GLY A 87 7.86 11.64 33.10
CA GLY A 87 8.06 12.44 34.32
C GLY A 87 8.48 13.89 34.03
N GLU A 88 9.65 14.29 34.52
CA GLU A 88 10.13 15.68 34.39
C GLU A 88 10.41 16.11 32.95
N THR A 89 10.82 15.19 32.07
CA THR A 89 11.04 15.54 30.66
C THR A 89 9.72 15.84 29.96
N SER A 90 8.66 15.08 30.26
CA SER A 90 7.30 15.38 29.79
C SER A 90 6.84 16.77 30.22
N ARG A 91 7.09 17.14 31.49
CA ARG A 91 6.77 18.48 32.00
C ARG A 91 7.59 19.56 31.32
N ALA A 92 8.87 19.32 31.07
CA ALA A 92 9.73 20.26 30.35
C ALA A 92 9.24 20.50 28.92
N PHE A 93 8.88 19.45 28.20
CA PHE A 93 8.28 19.55 26.87
C PHE A 93 6.96 20.33 26.89
N LEU A 94 6.06 20.04 27.84
CA LEU A 94 4.79 20.77 27.96
C LEU A 94 5.00 22.24 28.28
N ARG A 95 6.02 22.61 29.08
CA ARG A 95 6.38 24.01 29.30
C ARG A 95 6.74 24.71 27.99
N LEU A 96 7.58 24.09 27.16
CA LEU A 96 7.93 24.63 25.84
C LEU A 96 6.70 24.79 24.93
N ALA A 97 5.81 23.79 24.91
CA ALA A 97 4.58 23.84 24.13
C ALA A 97 3.65 24.99 24.58
N VAL A 98 3.53 25.22 25.89
CA VAL A 98 2.76 26.33 26.44
C VAL A 98 3.40 27.66 26.09
N THR A 99 4.71 27.82 26.26
CA THR A 99 5.44 29.05 25.91
C THR A 99 5.18 29.43 24.45
N LEU A 100 5.35 28.49 23.51
CA LEU A 100 5.04 28.70 22.10
C LEU A 100 3.59 29.12 21.86
N ALA A 101 2.64 28.46 22.54
CA ALA A 101 1.23 28.73 22.36
C ALA A 101 0.78 30.09 22.92
N THR A 102 1.59 30.74 23.76
CA THR A 102 1.20 31.94 24.52
C THR A 102 2.08 33.17 24.32
N GLU A 103 3.14 33.10 23.51
CA GLU A 103 4.13 34.17 23.40
C GLU A 103 3.55 35.49 22.89
N ASP A 104 2.90 35.49 21.72
CA ASP A 104 2.46 36.72 21.06
C ASP A 104 0.96 37.04 21.23
N ALA A 105 0.15 36.06 21.65
CA ALA A 105 -1.30 36.18 21.67
C ALA A 105 -2.01 35.23 22.64
N GLU A 106 -3.33 35.42 22.77
CA GLU A 106 -4.19 34.41 23.35
C GLU A 106 -4.14 33.11 22.54
N PRO A 107 -3.90 31.95 23.19
CA PRO A 107 -3.87 30.68 22.49
C PRO A 107 -5.21 30.44 21.81
N THR A 108 -5.13 30.06 20.54
CA THR A 108 -6.32 29.74 19.75
C THR A 108 -7.09 28.56 20.37
N LEU A 109 -8.33 28.37 19.93
CA LEU A 109 -9.12 27.20 20.33
C LEU A 109 -8.39 25.89 19.96
N ALA A 110 -7.70 25.86 18.83
CA ALA A 110 -6.89 24.72 18.40
C ALA A 110 -5.73 24.45 19.37
N ASN A 111 -4.98 25.50 19.76
CA ASN A 111 -3.92 25.37 20.77
C ASN A 111 -4.43 24.81 22.09
N HIS A 112 -5.59 25.27 22.54
CA HIS A 112 -6.23 24.74 23.75
C HIS A 112 -6.51 23.23 23.68
N HIS A 113 -6.90 22.71 22.52
CA HIS A 113 -7.12 21.27 22.35
C HIS A 113 -5.80 20.51 22.18
N ILE A 114 -4.85 21.03 21.40
CA ILE A 114 -3.54 20.40 21.18
C ILE A 114 -2.79 20.28 22.50
N LEU A 115 -2.74 21.33 23.31
CA LEU A 115 -2.05 21.33 24.60
C LEU A 115 -2.63 20.30 25.58
N ARG A 116 -3.97 20.17 25.63
CA ARG A 116 -4.63 19.13 26.44
C ARG A 116 -4.32 17.73 25.92
N PHE A 117 -4.39 17.55 24.60
CA PHE A 117 -4.03 16.31 23.95
C PHE A 117 -2.58 15.90 24.25
N LEU A 118 -1.63 16.83 24.20
CA LEU A 118 -0.22 16.57 24.53
C LEU A 118 -0.04 16.23 26.01
N ALA A 119 -0.78 16.89 26.91
CA ALA A 119 -0.76 16.57 28.33
C ALA A 119 -1.28 15.14 28.60
N ASP A 120 -2.41 14.78 28.00
CA ASP A 120 -3.01 13.45 28.10
C ASP A 120 -2.08 12.38 27.50
N LEU A 121 -1.48 12.66 26.33
CA LEU A 121 -0.52 11.77 25.64
C LEU A 121 0.68 11.42 26.53
N LEU A 122 1.19 12.41 27.27
CA LEU A 122 2.35 12.29 28.14
C LEU A 122 2.00 11.90 29.58
N GLY A 123 0.73 11.58 29.86
CA GLY A 123 0.27 11.11 31.16
C GLY A 123 0.24 12.16 32.26
N VAL A 124 0.19 13.44 31.91
CA VAL A 124 0.07 14.55 32.88
C VAL A 124 -1.39 14.80 33.17
N SER A 125 -1.77 14.73 34.44
CA SER A 125 -3.17 14.88 34.84
C SER A 125 -3.72 16.29 34.55
N PRO A 126 -5.03 16.46 34.26
CA PRO A 126 -5.62 17.77 34.03
C PRO A 126 -5.34 18.84 35.11
N PRO A 127 -5.41 18.56 36.44
CA PRO A 127 -5.11 19.58 37.45
C PRO A 127 -3.62 19.95 37.47
N GLU A 128 -2.73 18.98 37.24
CA GLU A 128 -1.30 19.21 37.17
C GLU A 128 -0.93 20.04 35.93
N PHE A 129 -1.52 19.71 34.77
CA PHE A 129 -1.34 20.48 33.56
C PHE A 129 -1.90 21.91 33.70
N ALA A 130 -3.05 22.09 34.35
CA ALA A 130 -3.61 23.41 34.61
C ALA A 130 -2.68 24.28 35.49
N ALA A 131 -2.05 23.68 36.51
CA ALA A 131 -1.07 24.36 37.34
C ALA A 131 0.20 24.73 36.55
N LEU A 132 0.69 23.81 35.71
CA LEU A 132 1.83 24.06 34.82
C LEU A 132 1.53 25.19 33.84
N TYR A 133 0.37 25.15 33.19
CA TYR A 133 -0.07 26.18 32.27
C TYR A 133 -0.18 27.54 32.97
N ALA A 134 -0.81 27.61 34.14
CA ALA A 134 -0.93 28.84 34.90
C ALA A 134 0.44 29.42 35.30
N SER A 135 1.39 28.56 35.65
CA SER A 135 2.76 28.96 35.97
C SER A 135 3.51 29.56 34.77
N GLN A 136 3.26 29.06 33.56
CA GLN A 136 3.96 29.48 32.34
C GLN A 136 3.27 30.66 31.65
N ALA A 137 1.95 30.60 31.50
CA ALA A 137 1.16 31.60 30.79
C ALA A 137 0.74 32.79 31.67
N GLY A 138 0.98 32.72 32.99
CA GLY A 138 0.55 33.73 33.97
C GLY A 138 -0.97 33.83 34.17
N ARG A 139 -1.75 32.91 33.58
CA ARG A 139 -3.22 32.89 33.61
C ARG A 139 -3.75 31.46 33.59
N PRO A 140 -4.93 31.18 34.16
CA PRO A 140 -5.50 29.85 34.15
C PRO A 140 -5.87 29.39 32.73
N LEU A 141 -5.76 28.09 32.48
CA LEU A 141 -6.22 27.46 31.24
C LEU A 141 -7.75 27.56 31.19
N SER A 142 -8.29 28.31 30.24
CA SER A 142 -9.74 28.47 30.09
C SER A 142 -10.35 27.21 29.47
N GLU A 143 -11.53 26.80 29.95
CA GLU A 143 -12.29 25.75 29.28
C GLU A 143 -12.76 26.25 27.90
N PRO A 144 -12.49 25.50 26.82
CA PRO A 144 -12.94 25.87 25.49
C PRO A 144 -14.47 25.87 25.48
N ALA A 145 -15.05 26.95 24.94
CA ALA A 145 -16.49 27.10 24.88
C ALA A 145 -17.11 25.97 24.05
N ASP A 146 -18.18 25.38 24.57
CA ASP A 146 -18.87 24.23 23.99
C ASP A 146 -19.53 24.58 22.64
N PRO A 147 -19.07 23.98 21.51
CA PRO A 147 -19.60 24.26 20.18
C PRO A 147 -21.05 23.82 19.97
N SER A 148 -21.59 22.97 20.86
CA SER A 148 -22.97 22.51 20.84
C SER A 148 -23.95 23.54 21.44
N ARG A 149 -23.44 24.54 22.16
CA ARG A 149 -24.25 25.63 22.70
C ARG A 149 -24.49 26.72 21.66
N SER A 150 -25.71 27.24 21.59
CA SER A 150 -26.07 28.33 20.67
C SER A 150 -25.32 29.64 20.95
N ASP A 151 -24.99 29.89 22.22
CA ASP A 151 -24.25 31.09 22.66
C ASP A 151 -22.81 31.16 22.11
N TYR A 152 -22.18 30.01 21.85
CA TYR A 152 -20.86 29.91 21.22
C TYR A 152 -20.86 30.54 19.82
N TRP A 153 -21.86 30.18 19.01
CA TRP A 153 -22.02 30.72 17.65
C TRP A 153 -22.40 32.19 17.66
N GLN A 154 -23.23 32.62 18.61
CA GLN A 154 -23.61 34.04 18.73
C GLN A 154 -22.42 34.94 19.07
N ARG A 155 -21.52 34.52 19.97
CA ARG A 155 -20.30 35.29 20.31
C ARG A 155 -19.34 35.38 19.12
N ARG A 156 -19.15 34.25 18.41
CA ARG A 156 -18.30 34.20 17.21
C ARG A 156 -18.84 35.03 16.05
N GLU A 157 -20.15 35.01 15.83
CA GLU A 157 -20.79 35.83 14.79
C GLU A 157 -20.75 37.33 15.11
N ARG A 158 -20.92 37.73 16.38
CA ARG A 158 -20.79 39.14 16.79
C ARG A 158 -19.38 39.68 16.52
N GLY A 159 -18.34 38.95 16.91
CA GLY A 159 -16.95 39.36 16.63
C GLY A 159 -16.61 39.37 15.13
N SER A 160 -17.23 38.50 14.33
CA SER A 160 -17.08 38.51 12.87
C SER A 160 -17.80 39.70 12.24
N ARG A 161 -18.97 40.11 12.77
CA ARG A 161 -19.74 41.28 12.33
C ARG A 161 -19.06 42.59 12.74
N GLU A 162 -18.48 42.68 13.93
CA GLU A 162 -17.70 43.84 14.38
C GLU A 162 -16.44 44.03 13.55
N ARG A 163 -15.64 42.97 13.32
CA ARG A 163 -14.47 43.04 12.42
C ARG A 163 -14.84 43.38 10.97
N ARG A 164 -16.07 43.05 10.54
CA ARG A 164 -16.60 43.46 9.23
C ARG A 164 -17.00 44.93 9.19
N ARG A 165 -17.50 45.47 10.31
CA ARG A 165 -17.83 46.88 10.49
C ARG A 165 -16.56 47.74 10.59
N GLU A 166 -15.56 47.31 11.35
CA GLU A 166 -14.26 48.00 11.48
C GLU A 166 -13.43 47.99 10.18
N ARG A 167 -13.67 47.04 9.26
CA ARG A 167 -13.01 46.99 7.94
C ARG A 167 -13.71 47.78 6.85
N GLN A 168 -14.84 48.44 7.13
CA GLN A 168 -15.42 49.44 6.24
C GLN A 168 -14.95 50.82 6.74
N PRO A 169 -14.06 51.52 6.01
CA PRO A 169 -13.82 52.93 6.30
C PRO A 169 -15.10 53.71 5.99
N ASP A 170 -15.51 54.58 6.90
CA ASP A 170 -16.54 55.57 6.68
C ASP A 170 -16.13 56.45 5.48
N ALA A 171 -16.86 56.34 4.37
CA ALA A 171 -16.74 57.22 3.23
C ALA A 171 -18.05 58.01 3.11
N GLU A 172 -18.04 59.20 3.68
CA GLU A 172 -19.04 60.25 3.47
C GLU A 172 -18.63 61.08 2.25
N ASP A 173 -19.39 61.01 1.14
CA ASP A 173 -19.72 62.18 0.29
C ASP A 173 -20.88 61.86 -0.69
N PRO A 174 -22.03 62.58 -0.71
CA PRO A 174 -23.25 62.10 -1.38
C PRO A 174 -23.32 62.23 -2.91
N THR A 175 -22.34 62.83 -3.59
CA THR A 175 -22.48 63.20 -5.02
C THR A 175 -21.82 62.25 -6.03
N GLU A 176 -21.04 61.26 -5.61
CA GLU A 176 -20.43 60.25 -6.52
C GLU A 176 -21.23 58.92 -6.62
N HIS A 177 -22.28 58.76 -5.81
CA HIS A 177 -22.94 57.46 -5.60
C HIS A 177 -23.70 56.89 -6.80
N ALA A 178 -24.19 57.70 -7.75
CA ALA A 178 -24.95 57.16 -8.88
C ALA A 178 -24.06 56.46 -9.93
N ALA A 179 -22.94 57.09 -10.31
CA ALA A 179 -22.00 56.52 -11.29
C ALA A 179 -21.18 55.34 -10.70
N GLU A 180 -20.85 55.39 -9.41
CA GLU A 180 -20.25 54.24 -8.72
C GLU A 180 -21.22 53.06 -8.56
N GLN A 181 -22.52 53.30 -8.37
CA GLN A 181 -23.50 52.21 -8.25
C GLN A 181 -23.70 51.45 -9.57
N GLU A 182 -23.76 52.15 -10.71
CA GLU A 182 -23.83 51.51 -12.03
C GLU A 182 -22.55 50.74 -12.39
N SER A 183 -21.38 51.29 -12.07
CA SER A 183 -20.10 50.58 -12.28
C SER A 183 -19.92 49.39 -11.35
N ARG A 184 -20.43 49.44 -10.11
CA ARG A 184 -20.47 48.30 -9.18
C ARG A 184 -21.49 47.24 -9.61
N ALA A 185 -22.64 47.65 -10.13
CA ALA A 185 -23.66 46.73 -10.66
C ALA A 185 -23.14 45.97 -11.88
N SER A 186 -22.56 46.67 -12.86
CA SER A 186 -21.96 46.03 -14.05
C SER A 186 -20.78 45.11 -13.70
N ARG A 187 -19.88 45.50 -12.79
CA ARG A 187 -18.81 44.61 -12.27
C ARG A 187 -19.37 43.38 -11.56
N ARG A 188 -20.50 43.51 -10.85
CA ARG A 188 -21.16 42.39 -10.17
C ARG A 188 -21.80 41.42 -11.16
N GLU A 189 -22.40 41.93 -12.23
CA GLU A 189 -22.96 41.13 -13.33
C GLU A 189 -21.86 40.40 -14.09
N GLN A 190 -20.78 41.09 -14.50
CA GLN A 190 -19.62 40.46 -15.14
C GLN A 190 -19.01 39.36 -14.28
N ARG A 191 -18.89 39.58 -12.96
CA ARG A 191 -18.38 38.56 -12.04
C ARG A 191 -19.36 37.39 -11.86
N ALA A 192 -20.67 37.64 -11.94
CA ALA A 192 -21.69 36.60 -11.90
C ALA A 192 -21.65 35.74 -13.17
N GLU A 193 -21.48 36.38 -14.34
CA GLU A 193 -21.36 35.72 -15.63
C GLU A 193 -20.06 34.90 -15.74
N ALA A 194 -18.92 35.46 -15.34
CA ALA A 194 -17.66 34.72 -15.26
C ALA A 194 -17.75 33.50 -14.33
N ARG A 195 -18.51 33.61 -13.22
CA ARG A 195 -18.79 32.47 -12.33
C ARG A 195 -19.69 31.41 -12.98
N ARG A 196 -20.65 31.80 -13.83
CA ARG A 196 -21.49 30.85 -14.58
C ARG A 196 -20.65 30.12 -15.63
N GLN A 197 -19.87 30.85 -16.42
CA GLN A 197 -18.97 30.27 -17.41
C GLN A 197 -17.94 29.32 -16.77
N ALA A 198 -17.35 29.70 -15.63
CA ALA A 198 -16.42 28.83 -14.90
C ALA A 198 -17.09 27.55 -14.37
N ARG A 199 -18.37 27.63 -13.96
CA ARG A 199 -19.15 26.45 -13.53
C ARG A 199 -19.47 25.54 -14.70
N GLU A 200 -19.84 26.09 -15.85
CA GLU A 200 -20.12 25.36 -17.09
C GLU A 200 -18.86 24.67 -17.60
N ALA A 201 -17.73 25.37 -17.71
CA ALA A 201 -16.44 24.80 -18.10
C ALA A 201 -16.01 23.67 -17.15
N LYS A 202 -16.21 23.83 -15.83
CA LYS A 202 -15.92 22.77 -14.85
C LYS A 202 -16.86 21.57 -15.00
N ALA A 203 -18.14 21.80 -15.33
CA ALA A 203 -19.10 20.72 -15.58
C ALA A 203 -18.76 19.97 -16.87
N GLU A 204 -18.35 20.67 -17.92
CA GLU A 204 -17.94 20.09 -19.20
C GLU A 204 -16.65 19.28 -19.05
N ALA A 205 -15.62 19.83 -18.39
CA ALA A 205 -14.40 19.09 -18.09
C ALA A 205 -14.66 17.83 -17.25
N LYS A 206 -15.64 17.87 -16.34
CA LYS A 206 -16.06 16.68 -15.58
C LYS A 206 -16.72 15.64 -16.48
N ARG A 207 -17.58 16.06 -17.42
CA ARG A 207 -18.23 15.17 -18.41
C ARG A 207 -17.20 14.53 -19.34
N GLN A 208 -16.23 15.30 -19.85
CA GLN A 208 -15.14 14.80 -20.69
C GLN A 208 -14.32 13.74 -19.94
N ARG A 209 -13.89 14.01 -18.70
CA ARG A 209 -13.18 13.03 -17.86
C ARG A 209 -14.01 11.76 -17.57
N GLN A 210 -15.33 11.88 -17.49
CA GLN A 210 -16.21 10.72 -17.31
C GLN A 210 -16.29 9.89 -18.60
N ALA A 211 -16.47 10.56 -19.75
CA ALA A 211 -16.49 9.91 -21.06
C ALA A 211 -15.16 9.19 -21.36
N GLU A 212 -14.02 9.83 -21.11
CA GLU A 212 -12.69 9.21 -21.27
C GLU A 212 -12.54 7.96 -20.40
N LYS A 213 -12.98 8.00 -19.15
CA LYS A 213 -12.96 6.84 -18.23
C LYS A 213 -13.88 5.72 -18.70
N GLU A 214 -15.04 6.05 -19.26
CA GLU A 214 -15.96 5.06 -19.82
C GLU A 214 -15.40 4.42 -21.08
N GLU A 215 -14.78 5.21 -21.95
CA GLU A 215 -14.11 4.71 -23.15
C GLU A 215 -12.91 3.81 -22.81
N GLU A 216 -12.09 4.20 -21.83
CA GLU A 216 -10.97 3.38 -21.35
C GLU A 216 -11.48 2.05 -20.78
N LYS A 217 -12.55 2.08 -19.97
CA LYS A 217 -13.19 0.85 -19.46
C LYS A 217 -13.75 -0.01 -20.59
N ALA A 218 -14.37 0.59 -21.60
CA ALA A 218 -14.88 -0.14 -22.76
C ALA A 218 -13.74 -0.80 -23.56
N ARG A 219 -12.61 -0.10 -23.76
CA ARG A 219 -11.40 -0.64 -24.39
C ARG A 219 -10.83 -1.81 -23.59
N GLN A 220 -10.68 -1.66 -22.28
CA GLN A 220 -10.19 -2.75 -21.41
C GLN A 220 -11.14 -3.96 -21.42
N TYR A 221 -12.45 -3.74 -21.45
CA TYR A 221 -13.44 -4.81 -21.54
C TYR A 221 -13.34 -5.55 -22.88
N ALA A 222 -13.29 -4.82 -23.99
CA ALA A 222 -13.12 -5.38 -25.33
C ALA A 222 -11.82 -6.18 -25.47
N GLU A 223 -10.71 -5.70 -24.89
CA GLU A 223 -9.44 -6.41 -24.88
C GLU A 223 -9.52 -7.74 -24.11
N ARG A 224 -10.14 -7.73 -22.91
CA ARG A 224 -10.36 -8.95 -22.12
C ARG A 224 -11.23 -9.97 -22.84
N GLU A 225 -12.28 -9.52 -23.52
CA GLU A 225 -13.13 -10.39 -24.33
C GLU A 225 -12.38 -10.95 -25.54
N ALA A 226 -11.55 -10.14 -26.22
CA ALA A 226 -10.70 -10.62 -27.30
C ALA A 226 -9.66 -11.66 -26.81
N GLU A 227 -9.06 -11.45 -25.64
CA GLU A 227 -8.13 -12.41 -25.03
C GLU A 227 -8.84 -13.73 -24.68
N ARG A 228 -10.06 -13.67 -24.13
CA ARG A 228 -10.89 -14.85 -23.86
C ARG A 228 -11.20 -15.62 -25.14
N ARG A 229 -11.61 -14.94 -26.21
CA ARG A 229 -11.85 -15.54 -27.53
C ARG A 229 -10.60 -16.21 -28.09
N ARG A 230 -9.44 -15.54 -28.01
CA ARG A 230 -8.14 -16.11 -28.43
C ARG A 230 -7.77 -17.36 -27.63
N LYS A 231 -7.96 -17.35 -26.31
CA LYS A 231 -7.72 -18.51 -25.43
C LYS A 231 -8.66 -19.67 -25.78
N GLN A 232 -9.93 -19.38 -26.05
CA GLN A 232 -10.91 -20.40 -26.44
C GLN A 232 -10.55 -21.02 -27.80
N ALA A 233 -10.26 -20.19 -28.81
CA ALA A 233 -9.82 -20.65 -30.13
C ALA A 233 -8.54 -21.49 -30.05
N ARG A 234 -7.57 -21.10 -29.21
CA ARG A 234 -6.34 -21.89 -28.99
C ARG A 234 -6.64 -23.26 -28.38
N ARG A 235 -7.53 -23.33 -27.39
CA ARG A 235 -7.95 -24.60 -26.76
C ARG A 235 -8.68 -25.50 -27.75
N GLU A 236 -9.49 -24.92 -28.61
CA GLU A 236 -10.23 -25.65 -29.64
C GLU A 236 -9.28 -26.20 -30.71
N ALA A 237 -8.38 -25.37 -31.25
CA ALA A 237 -7.34 -25.80 -32.18
C ALA A 237 -6.42 -26.88 -31.58
N GLU A 238 -6.09 -26.80 -30.28
CA GLU A 238 -5.34 -27.85 -29.59
C GLU A 238 -6.13 -29.16 -29.50
N ARG A 239 -7.43 -29.09 -29.20
CA ARG A 239 -8.31 -30.28 -29.20
C ARG A 239 -8.42 -30.91 -30.58
N GLU A 240 -8.53 -30.10 -31.64
CA GLU A 240 -8.55 -30.60 -33.02
C GLU A 240 -7.23 -31.26 -33.39
N ARG A 241 -6.09 -30.64 -33.07
CA ARG A 241 -4.77 -31.26 -33.27
C ARG A 241 -4.64 -32.59 -32.54
N GLN A 242 -5.08 -32.67 -31.29
CA GLN A 242 -5.08 -33.93 -30.53
C GLN A 242 -6.02 -34.99 -31.14
N ARG A 243 -7.15 -34.59 -31.73
CA ARG A 243 -8.05 -35.51 -32.44
C ARG A 243 -7.39 -36.04 -33.71
N ALA A 244 -6.83 -35.17 -34.54
CA ALA A 244 -6.11 -35.55 -35.76
C ALA A 244 -4.89 -36.44 -35.46
N GLU A 245 -4.14 -36.15 -34.39
CA GLU A 245 -3.01 -36.98 -33.95
C GLU A 245 -3.48 -38.37 -33.47
N ARG A 246 -4.61 -38.45 -32.75
CA ARG A 246 -5.20 -39.74 -32.37
C ARG A 246 -5.71 -40.54 -33.56
N GLU A 247 -6.25 -39.88 -34.57
CA GLU A 247 -6.74 -40.51 -35.79
C GLU A 247 -5.59 -41.08 -36.62
N THR A 248 -4.58 -40.27 -36.91
CA THR A 248 -3.34 -40.71 -37.57
C THR A 248 -2.63 -41.82 -36.79
N GLN A 249 -2.63 -41.78 -35.45
CA GLN A 249 -2.08 -42.87 -34.64
C GLN A 249 -2.92 -44.16 -34.74
N ARG A 250 -4.25 -44.05 -34.87
CA ARG A 250 -5.13 -45.20 -35.09
C ARG A 250 -4.91 -45.83 -36.46
N GLU A 251 -4.76 -45.02 -37.50
CA GLU A 251 -4.43 -45.49 -38.87
C GLU A 251 -3.08 -46.21 -38.88
N ARG A 252 -2.02 -45.59 -38.35
CA ARG A 252 -0.70 -46.25 -38.26
C ARG A 252 -0.76 -47.59 -37.52
N ARG A 253 -1.55 -47.68 -36.43
CA ARG A 253 -1.75 -48.93 -35.69
C ARG A 253 -2.53 -49.97 -36.49
N ARG A 254 -3.43 -49.55 -37.37
CA ARG A 254 -4.16 -50.43 -38.27
C ARG A 254 -3.21 -50.95 -39.35
N ASP A 255 -2.46 -50.07 -40.00
CA ASP A 255 -1.49 -50.44 -41.03
C ASP A 255 -0.40 -51.38 -40.47
N ASP A 256 0.10 -51.11 -39.25
CA ASP A 256 1.04 -52.01 -38.56
C ASP A 256 0.43 -53.39 -38.27
N ARG A 257 -0.88 -53.45 -37.96
CA ARG A 257 -1.57 -54.73 -37.74
C ARG A 257 -1.74 -55.49 -39.05
N GLU A 258 -2.13 -54.80 -40.12
CA GLU A 258 -2.26 -55.37 -41.47
C GLU A 258 -0.91 -55.90 -41.96
N ARG A 259 0.17 -55.11 -41.88
CA ARG A 259 1.54 -55.55 -42.19
C ARG A 259 2.02 -56.73 -41.34
N LYS A 260 1.70 -56.74 -40.03
CA LYS A 260 2.04 -57.88 -39.15
C LYS A 260 1.24 -59.13 -39.49
N GLN A 261 0.01 -58.97 -39.98
CA GLN A 261 -0.83 -60.08 -40.40
C GLN A 261 -0.33 -60.65 -41.73
N GLU A 262 -0.03 -59.80 -42.72
CA GLU A 262 0.65 -60.19 -43.95
C GLU A 262 1.97 -60.92 -43.67
N HIS A 263 2.84 -60.35 -42.82
CA HIS A 263 4.08 -61.02 -42.42
C HIS A 263 3.86 -62.34 -41.67
N ARG A 264 2.76 -62.48 -40.93
CA ARG A 264 2.41 -63.76 -40.27
C ARG A 264 1.94 -64.78 -41.29
N ASP A 265 1.13 -64.38 -42.26
CA ASP A 265 0.64 -65.25 -43.33
C ASP A 265 1.80 -65.69 -44.23
N ASP A 266 2.71 -64.78 -44.57
CA ASP A 266 3.91 -65.03 -45.37
C ASP A 266 4.93 -65.91 -44.60
N ARG A 267 5.07 -65.69 -43.28
CA ARG A 267 5.84 -66.58 -42.40
C ARG A 267 5.18 -67.95 -42.23
N SER A 268 3.85 -68.04 -42.24
CA SER A 268 3.11 -69.32 -42.16
C SER A 268 3.30 -70.16 -43.42
N GLN A 269 3.46 -69.51 -44.58
CA GLN A 269 3.82 -70.17 -45.84
C GLN A 269 5.29 -70.58 -45.87
N ARG A 270 6.20 -69.77 -45.31
CA ARG A 270 7.64 -70.12 -45.17
C ARG A 270 7.96 -71.10 -44.05
N SER A 271 7.12 -71.27 -43.03
CA SER A 271 7.37 -72.15 -41.88
C SER A 271 6.97 -73.62 -42.10
N ARG A 272 6.78 -74.05 -43.36
CA ARG A 272 6.77 -75.49 -43.73
C ARG A 272 8.17 -76.08 -43.93
N ALA A 273 9.24 -75.29 -43.74
CA ALA A 273 10.60 -75.80 -43.67
C ALA A 273 11.42 -75.04 -42.60
N GLY A 274 11.99 -75.78 -41.64
CA GLY A 274 13.04 -75.27 -40.75
C GLY A 274 12.66 -75.20 -39.27
N ASN A 275 13.11 -76.23 -38.55
CA ASN A 275 13.07 -76.41 -37.10
C ASN A 275 14.26 -75.69 -36.41
N GLU A 276 14.10 -75.49 -35.09
CA GLU A 276 15.14 -75.34 -34.04
C GLU A 276 15.95 -74.04 -33.87
N GLY A 277 16.03 -73.58 -32.61
CA GLY A 277 17.20 -72.84 -32.10
C GLY A 277 16.97 -71.71 -31.08
N ALA A 278 17.21 -72.03 -29.80
CA ALA A 278 17.88 -71.21 -28.78
C ALA A 278 17.12 -70.11 -27.99
N SER A 279 16.75 -70.50 -26.76
CA SER A 279 17.10 -69.92 -25.45
C SER A 279 17.85 -68.57 -25.33
N HIS A 280 17.27 -67.71 -24.49
CA HIS A 280 17.85 -66.93 -23.37
C HIS A 280 19.18 -66.16 -23.55
N VAL A 281 19.11 -64.83 -23.37
CA VAL A 281 20.25 -64.01 -22.91
C VAL A 281 19.79 -63.14 -21.75
N HIS A 282 20.34 -63.43 -20.57
CA HIS A 282 20.43 -62.53 -19.43
C HIS A 282 21.20 -61.26 -19.82
N GLN A 283 20.71 -60.08 -19.44
CA GLN A 283 21.56 -58.92 -19.20
C GLN A 283 21.42 -58.42 -17.76
N ARG A 284 22.38 -58.93 -16.98
CA ARG A 284 23.10 -58.32 -15.86
C ARG A 284 22.52 -57.02 -15.29
N ALA A 285 22.16 -57.13 -14.00
CA ALA A 285 22.04 -56.04 -13.06
C ALA A 285 23.22 -55.07 -13.18
N ASN A 286 22.90 -53.83 -13.56
CA ASN A 286 23.80 -52.69 -13.45
C ASN A 286 23.39 -51.94 -12.18
N ALA A 287 24.33 -51.71 -11.27
CA ALA A 287 24.06 -51.00 -10.03
C ALA A 287 23.42 -49.63 -10.35
N PRO A 288 22.29 -49.25 -9.72
CA PRO A 288 21.60 -48.02 -10.08
C PRO A 288 22.54 -46.83 -9.84
N ASP A 289 22.71 -46.01 -10.88
CA ASP A 289 23.45 -44.74 -10.85
C ASP A 289 23.14 -44.01 -9.53
N PRO A 290 24.16 -43.54 -8.78
CA PRO A 290 23.97 -42.81 -7.52
C PRO A 290 22.92 -41.69 -7.62
N ARG A 291 22.76 -41.08 -8.79
CA ARG A 291 21.75 -40.04 -9.05
C ARG A 291 20.32 -40.59 -9.09
N ILE A 292 20.12 -41.80 -9.62
CA ILE A 292 18.82 -42.50 -9.59
C ILE A 292 18.46 -42.85 -8.14
N ARG A 293 19.42 -43.34 -7.36
CA ARG A 293 19.22 -43.61 -5.92
C ARG A 293 18.82 -42.35 -5.17
N SER A 294 19.53 -41.24 -5.36
CA SER A 294 19.18 -39.97 -4.72
C SER A 294 17.79 -39.47 -5.11
N ALA A 295 17.38 -39.61 -6.38
CA ALA A 295 16.05 -39.21 -6.83
C ALA A 295 14.94 -40.12 -6.25
N LEU A 296 15.18 -41.42 -6.11
CA LEU A 296 14.25 -42.36 -5.47
C LEU A 296 14.11 -42.07 -3.96
N VAL A 297 15.20 -41.75 -3.27
CA VAL A 297 15.19 -41.33 -1.85
C VAL A 297 14.37 -40.05 -1.65
N VAL A 298 14.47 -39.08 -2.56
CA VAL A 298 13.65 -37.84 -2.50
C VAL A 298 12.14 -38.14 -2.63
N LEU A 299 11.76 -39.18 -3.36
CA LEU A 299 10.37 -39.66 -3.46
C LEU A 299 9.98 -40.67 -2.36
N GLY A 300 10.92 -41.09 -1.52
CA GLY A 300 10.73 -42.10 -0.48
C GLY A 300 10.46 -43.51 -1.05
N LEU A 301 11.15 -43.87 -2.13
CA LEU A 301 11.02 -45.16 -2.80
C LEU A 301 12.32 -45.95 -2.74
N GLU A 302 12.19 -47.27 -2.70
CA GLU A 302 13.32 -48.21 -2.74
C GLU A 302 13.91 -48.34 -4.16
N PRO A 303 15.21 -48.68 -4.29
CA PRO A 303 15.83 -49.02 -5.56
C PRO A 303 15.07 -50.15 -6.26
N GLY A 304 14.66 -49.94 -7.52
CA GLY A 304 13.88 -50.91 -8.28
C GLY A 304 12.37 -50.64 -8.32
N ALA A 305 11.90 -49.54 -7.73
CA ALA A 305 10.52 -49.09 -7.85
C ALA A 305 10.09 -48.92 -9.32
N SER A 306 8.91 -49.45 -9.64
CA SER A 306 8.33 -49.39 -10.98
C SER A 306 7.89 -47.96 -11.33
N ARG A 307 7.78 -47.66 -12.64
CA ARG A 307 7.26 -46.38 -13.14
C ARG A 307 5.87 -46.04 -12.58
N GLY A 308 5.06 -47.06 -12.28
CA GLY A 308 3.74 -46.91 -11.65
C GLY A 308 3.83 -46.38 -10.21
N GLU A 309 4.76 -46.93 -9.43
CA GLU A 309 5.01 -46.52 -8.04
C GLU A 309 5.61 -45.12 -7.95
N ILE A 310 6.54 -44.78 -8.87
CA ILE A 310 7.11 -43.44 -8.99
C ILE A 310 6.01 -42.38 -9.21
N ARG A 311 5.07 -42.65 -10.14
CA ARG A 311 3.91 -41.74 -10.37
C ARG A 311 3.00 -41.65 -9.15
N LYS A 312 2.75 -42.76 -8.45
CA LYS A 312 1.89 -42.78 -7.27
C LYS A 312 2.51 -41.98 -6.12
N ALA A 313 3.82 -42.16 -5.86
CA ALA A 313 4.56 -41.43 -4.84
C ALA A 313 4.62 -39.92 -5.16
N TYR A 314 4.89 -39.56 -6.41
CA TYR A 314 4.88 -38.16 -6.86
C TYR A 314 3.53 -37.50 -6.62
N ARG A 315 2.41 -38.12 -7.04
CA ARG A 315 1.06 -37.54 -6.81
C ARG A 315 0.77 -37.29 -5.33
N ARG A 316 1.11 -38.26 -4.46
CA ARG A 316 0.94 -38.15 -3.01
C ARG A 316 1.75 -36.99 -2.42
N LEU A 317 3.03 -36.89 -2.78
CA LEU A 317 3.93 -35.84 -2.28
C LEU A 317 3.62 -34.46 -2.86
N ALA A 318 3.21 -34.39 -4.13
CA ALA A 318 2.78 -33.16 -4.78
C ALA A 318 1.54 -32.58 -4.11
N GLN A 319 0.56 -33.41 -3.74
CA GLN A 319 -0.63 -32.97 -3.02
C GLN A 319 -0.32 -32.58 -1.56
N ALA A 320 0.66 -33.23 -0.92
CA ALA A 320 1.08 -32.91 0.43
C ALA A 320 1.84 -31.57 0.53
N HIS A 321 2.67 -31.25 -0.46
CA HIS A 321 3.55 -30.08 -0.45
C HIS A 321 3.16 -29.00 -1.49
N HIS A 322 1.94 -29.02 -1.99
CA HIS A 322 1.49 -28.01 -2.96
C HIS A 322 1.47 -26.61 -2.30
N PRO A 323 2.08 -25.58 -2.90
CA PRO A 323 2.15 -24.25 -2.29
C PRO A 323 0.76 -23.69 -1.97
N ASP A 324 -0.24 -23.97 -2.81
CA ASP A 324 -1.66 -23.56 -2.64
C ASP A 324 -2.27 -23.96 -1.29
N ARG A 325 -1.83 -25.08 -0.69
CA ARG A 325 -2.34 -25.52 0.61
C ARG A 325 -1.87 -24.67 1.78
N PHE A 326 -0.69 -24.04 1.66
CA PHE A 326 -0.04 -23.31 2.74
C PHE A 326 -0.22 -21.79 2.62
N HIS A 327 -1.01 -21.29 1.66
CA HIS A 327 -1.21 -19.85 1.44
C HIS A 327 -1.78 -19.11 2.66
N ARG A 328 -2.45 -19.80 3.57
CA ARG A 328 -3.01 -19.23 4.81
C ARG A 328 -2.07 -19.28 6.01
N GLU A 329 -0.92 -19.96 5.90
CA GLU A 329 -0.03 -20.28 7.03
C GLU A 329 1.25 -19.39 7.07
N GLY A 330 1.32 -18.36 6.21
CA GLY A 330 2.40 -17.36 6.21
C GLY A 330 3.51 -17.62 5.18
N GLU A 331 4.20 -16.54 4.76
CA GLU A 331 5.14 -16.55 3.64
C GLU A 331 6.33 -17.50 3.83
N ALA A 332 6.84 -17.63 5.06
CA ALA A 332 7.96 -18.53 5.37
C ALA A 332 7.60 -20.01 5.15
N ILE A 333 6.37 -20.40 5.50
CA ILE A 333 5.89 -21.78 5.33
C ILE A 333 5.64 -22.07 3.84
N VAL A 334 5.06 -21.13 3.10
CA VAL A 334 4.88 -21.21 1.63
C VAL A 334 6.22 -21.34 0.90
N ALA A 335 7.24 -20.60 1.32
CA ALA A 335 8.58 -20.68 0.75
C ALA A 335 9.23 -22.05 1.00
N SER A 336 9.09 -22.59 2.22
CA SER A 336 9.60 -23.93 2.57
C SER A 336 8.91 -25.04 1.76
N ALA A 337 7.57 -24.97 1.63
CA ALA A 337 6.76 -25.91 0.85
C ALA A 337 7.12 -25.85 -0.64
N SER A 338 7.30 -24.64 -1.18
CA SER A 338 7.72 -24.43 -2.58
C SER A 338 9.08 -25.05 -2.88
N ARG A 339 10.08 -24.87 -2.01
CA ARG A 339 11.41 -25.49 -2.17
C ARG A 339 11.30 -27.03 -2.15
N ARG A 340 10.49 -27.58 -1.24
CA ARG A 340 10.27 -29.02 -1.13
C ARG A 340 9.55 -29.59 -2.36
N PHE A 341 8.51 -28.90 -2.84
CA PHE A 341 7.77 -29.25 -4.06
C PHE A 341 8.67 -29.27 -5.30
N GLN A 342 9.53 -28.26 -5.46
CA GLN A 342 10.49 -28.21 -6.57
C GLN A 342 11.48 -29.39 -6.54
N ARG A 343 11.96 -29.79 -5.36
CA ARG A 343 12.84 -30.98 -5.22
C ARG A 343 12.12 -32.27 -5.62
N ILE A 344 10.87 -32.44 -5.19
CA ILE A 344 10.03 -33.59 -5.55
C ILE A 344 9.80 -33.65 -7.06
N ARG A 345 9.46 -32.51 -7.68
CA ARG A 345 9.22 -32.43 -9.13
C ARG A 345 10.48 -32.75 -9.94
N ARG A 346 11.64 -32.19 -9.56
CA ARG A 346 12.92 -32.46 -10.24
C ARG A 346 13.31 -33.94 -10.17
N ALA A 347 13.10 -34.59 -9.02
CA ALA A 347 13.36 -36.01 -8.85
C ALA A 347 12.44 -36.87 -9.73
N TYR A 348 11.15 -36.55 -9.79
CA TYR A 348 10.18 -37.21 -10.67
C TYR A 348 10.53 -37.04 -12.15
N ASP A 349 10.81 -35.81 -12.59
CA ASP A 349 11.15 -35.50 -13.98
C ASP A 349 12.45 -36.21 -14.41
N PHE A 350 13.44 -36.33 -13.50
CA PHE A 350 14.67 -37.07 -13.75
C PHE A 350 14.41 -38.58 -13.89
N LEU A 351 13.66 -39.18 -12.96
CA LEU A 351 13.35 -40.61 -13.01
C LEU A 351 12.51 -41.00 -14.22
N MET A 352 11.58 -40.13 -14.67
CA MET A 352 10.77 -40.38 -15.86
C MET A 352 11.55 -40.26 -17.18
N LYS A 353 12.67 -39.54 -17.19
CA LYS A 353 13.57 -39.43 -18.35
C LYS A 353 14.54 -40.61 -18.44
N VAL A 354 14.95 -41.16 -17.29
CA VAL A 354 15.94 -42.25 -17.20
C VAL A 354 15.30 -43.65 -17.16
N SER A 355 14.03 -43.76 -16.75
CA SER A 355 13.23 -45.01 -16.69
C SER A 355 12.07 -45.01 -17.68
#